data_AF-A0A166LY87-F1
#
_entry.id   AF-A0A166LY87-F1
#
_cell.length_a   1.000
_cell.length_b   1.000
_cell.length_c   1.000
_cell.angle_alpha   90.00
_cell.angle_beta   90.00
_cell.angle_gamma   90.00
#
_symmetry.space_group_name_H-M   'P 1'
#
loop_
_entity.id
_entity.type
_entity.pdbx_description
1 polymer ?
#
loop_
_entity_poly.entity_id
_entity_poly.type
_entity_poly.pdbx_seq_one_letter_code
_entity_poly.pdbx_strand_id
1 'polypeptide(L)'
;MKVVVKEWHAVAQWQWDTGKKEDESAEDGEEDVCGICRNPFEGCCPACKVPGDDCPLIWGECSHVFHMHCLMKWISTAASKQQCPMDRRTWATAERKVAAS
;
A
#
# COMPACT_ATOMS: atom_id res chain seq x y z
N MET A 1 -44.70 1.76 3.00
CA MET A 1 -44.38 3.16 2.64
C MET A 1 -43.22 3.14 1.66
N LYS A 2 -43.28 3.83 0.52
CA LYS A 2 -42.27 3.76 -0.56
C LYS A 2 -41.56 5.11 -0.68
N VAL A 3 -40.25 5.13 -0.49
CA VAL A 3 -39.39 6.31 -0.66
C VAL A 3 -38.72 6.22 -2.03
N VAL A 4 -38.65 7.35 -2.76
CA VAL A 4 -38.01 7.46 -4.07
C VAL A 4 -36.92 8.52 -3.99
N VAL A 5 -35.67 8.13 -4.24
CA VAL A 5 -34.53 9.05 -4.38
C VAL A 5 -34.68 9.77 -5.70
N LYS A 6 -34.66 11.11 -5.67
CA LYS A 6 -34.80 11.95 -6.87
C LYS A 6 -33.46 12.31 -7.51
N GLU A 7 -32.44 12.51 -6.69
CA GLU A 7 -31.12 12.95 -7.11
C GLU A 7 -30.07 12.49 -6.09
N TRP A 8 -28.86 12.17 -6.57
CA TRP A 8 -27.72 11.79 -5.73
C TRP A 8 -26.44 12.40 -6.30
N HIS A 9 -25.75 13.20 -5.48
CA HIS A 9 -24.35 13.60 -5.71
C HIS A 9 -23.40 12.76 -4.85
N ALA A 10 -22.69 11.82 -5.46
CA ALA A 10 -21.72 10.99 -4.77
C ALA A 10 -20.33 11.65 -4.74
N VAL A 11 -19.59 11.39 -3.66
CA VAL A 11 -18.18 11.76 -3.50
C VAL A 11 -17.43 10.48 -3.10
N ALA A 12 -16.25 10.26 -3.68
CA ALA A 12 -15.42 9.12 -3.39
C ALA A 12 -13.96 9.53 -3.24
N GLN A 13 -13.23 8.72 -2.48
CA GLN A 13 -11.76 8.72 -2.43
C GLN A 13 -11.27 7.36 -2.90
N TRP A 14 -10.16 7.34 -3.63
CA TRP A 14 -9.50 6.08 -3.96
C TRP A 14 -8.68 5.62 -2.77
N GLN A 15 -8.44 4.32 -2.69
CA GLN A 15 -7.53 3.70 -1.73
C GLN A 15 -6.76 2.58 -2.43
N TRP A 16 -5.54 2.30 -1.94
CA TRP A 16 -4.82 1.12 -2.38
C TRP A 16 -5.51 -0.14 -1.86
N ASP A 17 -5.92 -1.02 -2.77
CA ASP A 17 -6.31 -2.38 -2.39
C ASP A 17 -5.06 -3.11 -1.91
N THR A 18 -4.88 -3.33 -0.61
CA THR A 18 -3.74 -4.08 -0.06
C THR A 18 -4.08 -5.56 0.19
N GLY A 19 -5.27 -6.02 -0.22
CA GLY A 19 -5.74 -7.40 -0.03
C GLY A 19 -6.22 -7.73 1.39
N LYS A 20 -6.38 -6.72 2.27
CA LYS A 20 -6.96 -6.91 3.59
C LYS A 20 -8.48 -7.03 3.50
N LYS A 21 -9.07 -7.89 4.33
CA LYS A 21 -10.53 -8.07 4.40
C LYS A 21 -11.14 -6.91 5.17
N GLU A 22 -12.23 -6.38 4.63
CA GLU A 22 -13.01 -5.27 5.19
C GLU A 22 -13.63 -5.59 6.58
N ASP A 23 -13.54 -6.82 7.08
CA ASP A 23 -14.15 -7.26 8.35
C ASP A 23 -13.24 -7.15 9.58
N GLU A 24 -11.93 -6.93 9.39
CA GLU A 24 -11.00 -6.61 10.49
C GLU A 24 -10.88 -5.10 10.63
N SER A 25 -11.88 -4.52 11.30
CA SER A 25 -11.94 -3.19 11.91
C SER A 25 -10.90 -2.16 11.42
N ALA A 26 -11.36 -1.25 10.56
CA ALA A 26 -10.78 0.07 10.31
C ALA A 26 -10.69 0.97 11.58
N GLU A 27 -10.68 0.38 12.78
CA GLU A 27 -10.62 1.08 14.07
C GLU A 27 -9.18 1.44 14.44
N ASP A 28 -8.18 0.79 13.84
CA ASP A 28 -6.76 1.09 14.05
C ASP A 28 -6.06 1.30 12.69
N GLY A 29 -6.08 2.55 12.19
CA GLY A 29 -5.45 2.95 10.91
C GLY A 29 -3.92 2.82 10.86
N GLU A 30 -3.31 2.09 11.80
CA GLU A 30 -1.88 1.85 11.89
C GLU A 30 -1.37 0.80 10.89
N GLU A 31 -2.27 -0.03 10.35
CA GLU A 31 -1.84 -1.17 9.53
C GLU A 31 -1.63 -0.85 8.05
N ASP A 32 -2.10 0.29 7.56
CA ASP A 32 -1.95 0.74 6.16
C ASP A 32 -0.81 1.74 6.00
N VAL A 33 0.29 1.45 6.70
CA VAL A 33 1.52 2.25 6.65
C VAL A 33 2.68 1.43 6.09
N CYS A 34 3.58 2.12 5.39
CA CYS A 34 4.82 1.52 4.94
C CYS A 34 5.70 1.15 6.15
N GLY A 35 6.05 -0.13 6.29
CA GLY A 35 6.88 -0.62 7.41
C GLY A 35 8.28 0.00 7.50
N ILE A 36 8.74 0.71 6.46
CA ILE A 36 10.04 1.39 6.42
C ILE A 36 9.92 2.86 6.84
N CYS A 37 9.04 3.64 6.18
CA CYS A 37 8.94 5.08 6.43
C CYS A 37 7.81 5.49 7.37
N ARG A 38 6.93 4.54 7.76
CA ARG A 38 5.78 4.73 8.65
C ARG A 38 4.74 5.76 8.18
N ASN A 39 4.80 6.18 6.91
CA ASN A 39 3.75 6.99 6.30
C ASN A 39 2.62 6.08 5.78
N PRO A 40 1.36 6.57 5.77
CA PRO A 40 0.24 5.88 5.13
C PRO A 40 0.50 5.61 3.65
N PHE A 41 -0.03 4.52 3.12
CA PHE A 41 0.08 4.15 1.71
C PHE A 41 -0.61 5.14 0.75
N GLU A 42 -1.67 5.81 1.22
CA GLU A 42 -2.34 6.88 0.47
C GLU A 42 -1.49 8.15 0.34
N GLY A 43 -0.46 8.27 1.18
CA GLY A 43 0.49 9.36 1.16
C GLY A 43 1.71 9.08 0.31
N CYS A 44 2.59 10.08 0.22
CA CYS A 44 3.91 9.91 -0.37
C CYS A 44 4.95 9.55 0.69
N CYS A 45 5.99 8.81 0.30
CA CYS A 45 7.15 8.60 1.15
C CYS A 45 7.93 9.92 1.37
N PRO A 46 8.80 10.03 2.40
CA PRO A 46 9.53 11.28 2.70
C PRO A 46 10.43 11.83 1.58
N ALA A 47 10.75 11.02 0.58
CA ALA A 47 11.54 11.43 -0.58
C ALA A 47 10.69 11.99 -1.74
N CYS A 48 9.37 11.79 -1.71
CA CYS A 48 8.43 12.22 -2.73
C CYS A 48 7.63 13.43 -2.23
N LYS A 49 7.20 14.30 -3.14
CA LYS A 49 6.34 15.46 -2.82
C LYS A 49 4.87 15.24 -3.16
N VAL A 50 4.60 14.39 -4.15
CA VAL A 50 3.26 14.13 -4.67
C VAL A 50 2.95 12.63 -4.52
N PRO A 51 1.77 12.27 -4.00
CA PRO A 51 1.31 10.88 -3.95
C PRO A 51 0.90 10.40 -5.36
N GLY A 52 0.73 9.08 -5.52
CA GLY A 52 0.32 8.45 -6.79
C GLY A 52 1.49 7.87 -7.58
N ASP A 53 1.57 8.19 -8.88
CA ASP A 53 2.52 7.58 -9.84
C ASP A 53 3.99 7.78 -9.46
N ASP A 54 4.32 8.86 -8.76
CA ASP A 54 5.68 9.16 -8.28
C ASP A 54 6.06 8.40 -7.00
N CYS A 55 5.13 7.68 -6.37
CA CYS A 55 5.42 6.86 -5.18
C CYS A 55 4.55 5.60 -5.14
N PRO A 56 4.67 4.70 -6.14
CA PRO A 56 3.83 3.52 -6.20
C PRO A 56 4.18 2.56 -5.05
N LEU A 57 3.20 1.74 -4.70
CA LEU A 57 3.44 0.60 -3.82
C LEU A 57 4.13 -0.53 -4.57
N ILE A 58 4.88 -1.33 -3.83
CA ILE A 58 5.49 -2.57 -4.29
C ILE A 58 5.11 -3.70 -3.33
N TRP A 59 4.73 -4.85 -3.90
CA TRP A 59 4.33 -6.05 -3.17
C TRP A 59 5.42 -7.10 -3.26
N GLY A 60 5.72 -7.74 -2.14
CA GLY A 60 6.56 -8.92 -2.11
C GLY A 60 5.74 -10.19 -2.26
N GLU A 61 6.33 -11.25 -2.80
CA GLU A 61 5.75 -12.61 -2.71
C GLU A 61 5.49 -13.04 -1.27
N CYS A 62 6.19 -12.41 -0.33
CA CYS A 62 6.03 -12.58 1.11
C CYS A 62 4.85 -11.81 1.72
N SER A 63 3.94 -11.29 0.89
CA SER A 63 2.74 -10.49 1.22
C SER A 63 2.99 -9.14 1.91
N HIS A 64 4.24 -8.72 2.09
CA HIS A 64 4.56 -7.40 2.63
C HIS A 64 4.52 -6.32 1.55
N VAL A 65 4.02 -5.14 1.92
CA VAL A 65 3.83 -3.99 1.03
C VAL A 65 4.64 -2.80 1.53
N PHE A 66 5.31 -2.11 0.61
CA PHE A 66 6.08 -0.90 0.90
C PHE A 66 5.88 0.14 -0.19
N HIS A 67 6.23 1.40 0.08
CA HIS A 67 6.52 2.33 -1.00
C HIS A 67 7.75 1.84 -1.79
N MET A 68 7.67 1.85 -3.11
CA MET A 68 8.75 1.42 -4.01
C MET A 68 10.10 2.07 -3.65
N HIS A 69 10.12 3.39 -3.47
CA HIS A 69 11.35 4.13 -3.12
C HIS A 69 11.93 3.76 -1.76
N CYS A 70 11.08 3.44 -0.78
CA CYS A 70 11.53 3.00 0.53
C CYS A 70 12.23 1.64 0.43
N LEU A 71 11.62 0.68 -0.27
CA LEU A 71 12.20 -0.64 -0.44
C LEU A 71 13.48 -0.59 -1.26
N MET A 72 13.49 0.09 -2.40
CA MET A 72 14.67 0.17 -3.29
C MET A 72 15.86 0.80 -2.55
N LYS A 73 15.61 1.83 -1.73
CA LYS A 73 16.64 2.41 -0.87
C LYS A 73 17.12 1.43 0.20
N TRP A 74 16.23 0.65 0.81
CA TRP A 74 16.61 -0.35 1.81
C TRP A 74 17.44 -1.49 1.20
N ILE A 75 16.96 -2.08 0.11
CA ILE A 75 17.55 -3.27 -0.50
C ILE A 75 18.91 -2.99 -1.15
N SER A 76 19.17 -1.74 -1.54
CA SER A 76 20.50 -1.32 -2.04
C SER A 76 21.57 -1.25 -0.94
N THR A 77 21.19 -1.29 0.34
CA THR A 77 22.17 -1.35 1.44
C THR A 77 22.77 -2.75 1.59
N ALA A 78 24.06 -2.83 1.89
CA ALA A 78 24.75 -4.11 2.09
C ALA A 78 24.19 -4.92 3.28
N ALA A 79 23.68 -4.23 4.30
CA ALA A 79 23.10 -4.87 5.49
C ALA A 79 21.78 -5.61 5.18
N SER A 80 21.05 -5.21 4.14
CA SER A 80 19.77 -5.80 3.78
C SER A 80 19.87 -7.24 3.29
N LYS A 81 21.02 -7.63 2.71
CA LYS A 81 21.23 -8.94 2.07
C LYS A 81 20.15 -9.32 1.04
N GLN A 82 19.54 -8.33 0.38
CA GLN A 82 18.40 -8.53 -0.52
C GLN A 82 17.19 -9.19 0.15
N GLN A 83 16.99 -8.94 1.45
CA GLN A 83 15.89 -9.51 2.23
C GLN A 83 14.79 -8.49 2.52
N CYS A 84 13.56 -8.98 2.65
CA CYS A 84 12.42 -8.21 3.12
C CYS A 84 12.70 -7.65 4.54
N PRO A 85 12.41 -6.35 4.79
CA PRO A 85 12.61 -5.73 6.10
C PRO A 85 11.84 -6.38 7.25
N MET A 86 10.68 -6.97 6.96
CA MET A 86 9.74 -7.45 7.98
C MET A 86 10.00 -8.91 8.38
N ASP A 87 10.24 -9.79 7.41
CA ASP A 87 10.35 -11.24 7.65
C ASP A 87 11.70 -11.84 7.28
N ARG A 88 12.62 -11.03 6.72
CA ARG A 88 13.98 -11.42 6.34
C ARG A 88 14.06 -12.52 5.27
N ARG A 89 12.97 -12.86 4.59
CA ARG A 89 12.99 -13.72 3.40
C ARG A 89 13.65 -12.97 2.24
N THR A 90 14.33 -13.69 1.33
CA THR A 90 14.86 -13.07 0.10
C THR A 90 13.73 -12.36 -0.63
N TRP A 91 13.93 -11.10 -0.99
CA TRP A 91 12.92 -10.30 -1.65
C TRP A 91 12.69 -10.78 -3.09
N ALA A 92 11.43 -10.98 -3.44
CA ALA A 92 10.96 -11.17 -4.80
C ALA A 92 9.69 -10.32 -4.98
N THR A 93 9.65 -9.54 -6.06
CA THR A 93 8.51 -8.67 -6.36
C THR A 93 7.36 -9.52 -6.91
N ALA A 94 6.19 -9.41 -6.32
CA ALA A 94 5.01 -10.12 -6.77
C ALA A 94 4.44 -9.49 -8.05
N GLU A 95 4.10 -10.32 -9.04
CA GLU A 95 3.31 -9.89 -10.20
C GLU A 95 1.84 -9.77 -9.81
N ARG A 96 1.38 -8.55 -9.53
CA ARG A 96 -0.03 -8.34 -9.26
C ARG A 96 -0.81 -8.17 -10.56
N LYS A 97 -1.60 -9.18 -10.92
CA LYS A 97 -2.71 -9.01 -11.86
C LYS A 97 -3.84 -8.33 -11.10
N VAL A 98 -3.96 -7.01 -11.23
CA VAL A 98 -5.21 -6.34 -10.83
C VAL A 98 -6.29 -7.01 -11.65
N ALA A 99 -7.20 -7.74 -11.01
CA ALA A 99 -8.36 -8.29 -11.71
C ALA A 99 -9.07 -7.09 -12.33
N ALA A 100 -9.11 -7.04 -13.66
CA ALA A 100 -9.86 -6.01 -14.36
C ALA A 100 -11.31 -6.14 -13.88
N SER A 101 -11.80 -5.09 -13.22
CA SER A 101 -13.19 -4.97 -12.78
C SER A 101 -14.16 -5.09 -13.95
#